data_AF-A0A0B2XHY6-F1
#
_entry.id   AF-A0A0B2XHY6-F1
#
_cell.length_a   1.000
_cell.length_b   1.000
_cell.length_c   1.000
_cell.angle_alpha   90.00
_cell.angle_beta   90.00
_cell.angle_gamma   90.00
#
_symmetry.space_group_name_H-M   'P 1'
#
loop_
_entity.id
_entity.type
_entity.pdbx_description
1 polymer ?
#
loop_
_entity_poly.entity_id
_entity_poly.type
_entity_poly.pdbx_seq_one_letter_code
_entity_poly.pdbx_strand_id
1 'polypeptide(L)'
;METPVSERRDLRSPRTEHLRHIFHPRMCDRILQENGHAEVAILHDPDVTKCRLRIIVSPESIPNLAIRLFGCTLAETSTGWVLQVEQGPDVELEDRGTFKFSRASVDAVGLLIGTPIRQLVDHGNEMTTLLSLYVTGAPKSNGVIDVEAHADKLETIALKLWPLSQ
;
A
#
# COMPACT_ATOMS: atom_id res chain seq x y z
N MET A 1 30.87 -0.11 19.22
CA MET A 1 29.95 -1.15 19.72
C MET A 1 28.71 -1.07 18.86
N GLU A 2 28.67 -1.92 17.84
CA GLU A 2 27.54 -2.08 16.95
C GLU A 2 26.43 -2.76 17.75
N THR A 3 25.31 -2.08 17.93
CA THR A 3 24.08 -2.73 18.40
C THR A 3 23.77 -3.87 17.43
N PRO A 4 23.55 -5.10 17.92
CA PRO A 4 23.21 -6.21 17.05
C PRO A 4 21.93 -5.86 16.30
N VAL A 5 21.88 -6.23 15.02
CA VAL A 5 20.66 -6.31 14.22
C VAL A 5 19.72 -7.28 14.93
N SER A 6 19.00 -6.79 15.95
CA SER A 6 17.89 -7.52 16.54
C SER A 6 16.95 -7.83 15.40
N GLU A 7 16.71 -9.13 15.18
CA GLU A 7 15.77 -9.70 14.22
C GLU A 7 14.53 -8.80 14.04
N ARG A 8 14.56 -7.87 13.09
CA ARG A 8 13.38 -7.08 12.73
C ARG A 8 12.47 -8.02 11.96
N ARG A 9 11.72 -8.82 12.69
CA ARG A 9 10.74 -9.76 12.13
C ARG A 9 9.71 -8.96 11.36
N ASP A 10 9.39 -9.41 10.16
CA ASP A 10 8.24 -8.91 9.42
C ASP A 10 7.00 -8.95 10.32
N LEU A 11 6.29 -7.83 10.39
CA LEU A 11 5.03 -7.74 11.10
C LEU A 11 3.92 -8.01 10.10
N ARG A 12 2.96 -8.85 10.45
CA ARG A 12 1.88 -9.27 9.54
C ARG A 12 0.56 -9.32 10.28
N SER A 13 -0.52 -9.14 9.52
CA SER A 13 -1.88 -9.42 9.93
C SER A 13 -2.30 -8.72 11.23
N PRO A 14 -2.26 -7.37 11.30
CA PRO A 14 -2.72 -6.65 12.50
C PRO A 14 -4.22 -6.87 12.70
N ARG A 15 -4.71 -6.64 13.92
CA ARG A 15 -6.14 -6.67 14.18
C ARG A 15 -6.84 -5.53 13.43
N THR A 16 -7.99 -5.85 12.86
CA THR A 16 -8.83 -4.91 12.09
C THR A 16 -9.19 -3.65 12.88
N GLU A 17 -9.42 -3.79 14.19
CA GLU A 17 -9.74 -2.67 15.08
C GLU A 17 -8.64 -1.60 15.18
N HIS A 18 -7.40 -1.96 14.85
CA HIS A 18 -6.25 -1.04 14.88
C HIS A 18 -6.06 -0.28 13.56
N LEU A 19 -6.67 -0.70 12.46
CA LEU A 19 -6.50 -0.07 11.15
C LEU A 19 -6.85 1.42 11.17
N ARG A 20 -7.90 1.80 11.90
CA ARG A 20 -8.39 3.18 12.03
C ARG A 20 -7.38 4.18 12.60
N HIS A 21 -6.29 3.71 13.21
CA HIS A 21 -5.22 4.59 13.71
C HIS A 21 -4.27 5.04 12.60
N ILE A 22 -4.26 4.34 11.46
CA ILE A 22 -3.39 4.58 10.32
C ILE A 22 -4.18 4.96 9.08
N PHE A 23 -5.25 4.21 8.82
CA PHE A 23 -6.00 4.27 7.58
C PHE A 23 -7.28 5.07 7.76
N HIS A 24 -7.65 5.81 6.71
CA HIS A 24 -8.96 6.44 6.58
C HIS A 24 -10.06 5.36 6.66
N PRO A 25 -11.24 5.62 7.27
CA PRO A 25 -12.27 4.58 7.45
C PRO A 25 -12.65 3.83 6.17
N ARG A 26 -12.85 4.56 5.06
CA ARG A 26 -13.14 3.95 3.75
C ARG A 26 -11.99 3.10 3.20
N MET A 27 -10.76 3.33 3.63
CA MET A 27 -9.62 2.48 3.27
C MET A 27 -9.65 1.19 4.08
N CYS A 28 -9.98 1.25 5.38
CA CYS A 28 -10.13 0.06 6.21
C CYS A 28 -11.08 -0.97 5.56
N ASP A 29 -12.20 -0.50 5.01
CA ASP A 29 -13.20 -1.35 4.33
C ASP A 29 -12.69 -1.99 3.04
N ARG A 30 -11.63 -1.44 2.43
CA ARG A 30 -11.03 -1.91 1.17
C ARG A 30 -9.90 -2.91 1.38
N ILE A 31 -9.26 -2.85 2.55
CA ILE A 31 -8.21 -3.78 2.94
C ILE A 31 -8.84 -5.15 3.12
N LEU A 32 -8.22 -6.20 2.57
CA LEU A 32 -8.70 -7.56 2.75
C LEU A 32 -8.61 -7.95 4.23
N GLN A 33 -9.67 -8.55 4.77
CA GLN A 33 -9.75 -8.93 6.18
C GLN A 33 -10.19 -10.39 6.29
N GLU A 34 -9.54 -11.14 7.18
CA GLU A 34 -9.85 -12.53 7.45
C GLU A 34 -9.75 -12.79 8.97
N ASN A 35 -10.78 -13.42 9.54
CA ASN A 35 -10.82 -13.81 10.96
C ASN A 35 -10.53 -12.65 11.95
N GLY A 36 -10.93 -11.42 11.63
CA GLY A 36 -10.70 -10.23 12.46
C GLY A 36 -9.30 -9.61 12.32
N HIS A 37 -8.47 -10.14 11.43
CA HIS A 37 -7.17 -9.61 11.05
C HIS A 37 -7.21 -9.01 9.63
N ALA A 38 -6.35 -8.05 9.37
CA ALA A 38 -6.26 -7.37 8.08
C ALA A 38 -5.01 -7.79 7.33
N GLU A 39 -5.06 -7.93 6.02
CA GLU A 39 -3.89 -8.26 5.18
C GLU A 39 -2.98 -7.04 4.99
N VAL A 40 -2.29 -6.68 6.07
CA VAL A 40 -1.30 -5.61 6.14
C VAL A 40 -0.02 -6.18 6.72
N ALA A 41 1.13 -5.80 6.15
CA ALA A 41 2.43 -6.25 6.59
C ALA A 41 3.47 -5.12 6.54
N ILE A 42 4.44 -5.15 7.45
CA ILE A 42 5.69 -4.40 7.30
C ILE A 42 6.78 -5.40 6.93
N LEU A 43 7.41 -5.17 5.79
CA LEU A 43 8.52 -5.97 5.25
C LEU A 43 9.80 -5.18 5.42
N HIS A 44 10.77 -5.77 6.11
CA HIS A 44 12.08 -5.12 6.32
C HIS A 44 13.06 -5.49 5.20
N ASP A 45 13.78 -4.48 4.73
CA ASP A 45 14.87 -4.65 3.75
C ASP A 45 16.22 -4.40 4.44
N PRO A 46 17.31 -5.08 4.03
CA PRO A 46 18.66 -4.74 4.50
C PRO A 46 19.00 -3.25 4.32
N ASP A 47 18.51 -2.64 3.25
CA ASP A 47 18.52 -1.20 3.08
C ASP A 47 17.35 -0.59 3.86
N VAL A 48 17.67 0.08 4.98
CA VAL A 48 16.68 0.70 5.87
C VAL A 48 15.80 1.75 5.20
N THR A 49 16.17 2.22 4.00
CA THR A 49 15.38 3.17 3.20
C THR A 49 14.31 2.48 2.34
N LYS A 50 14.43 1.17 2.13
CA LYS A 50 13.59 0.36 1.22
C LYS A 50 12.65 -0.61 1.93
N CYS A 51 12.45 -0.43 3.24
CA CYS A 51 11.41 -1.14 3.97
C CYS A 51 10.03 -0.76 3.42
N ARG A 52 9.06 -1.67 3.54
CA ARG A 52 7.74 -1.49 2.91
C ARG A 52 6.60 -1.77 3.86
N LEU A 53 5.59 -0.91 3.84
CA LEU A 53 4.24 -1.25 4.31
C LEU A 53 3.46 -1.80 3.12
N ARG A 54 3.13 -3.09 3.18
CA ARG A 54 2.33 -3.81 2.19
C ARG A 54 0.89 -3.92 2.66
N ILE A 55 -0.06 -3.63 1.78
CA ILE A 55 -1.50 -3.64 2.06
C ILE A 55 -2.19 -4.39 0.92
N ILE A 56 -2.88 -5.49 1.23
CA ILE A 56 -3.68 -6.21 0.25
C ILE A 56 -5.09 -5.64 0.26
N VAL A 57 -5.60 -5.28 -0.92
CA VAL A 57 -6.93 -4.71 -1.10
C VAL A 57 -7.81 -5.61 -1.95
N SER A 58 -9.12 -5.53 -1.72
CA SER A 58 -10.09 -6.32 -2.47
C SER A 58 -10.10 -5.95 -3.96
N PRO A 59 -10.46 -6.88 -4.87
CA PRO A 59 -10.47 -6.62 -6.31
C PRO A 59 -11.39 -5.45 -6.69
N GLU A 60 -12.53 -5.33 -6.01
CA GLU A 60 -13.53 -4.28 -6.26
C GLU A 60 -13.02 -2.87 -5.91
N SER A 61 -11.99 -2.79 -5.08
CA SER A 61 -11.38 -1.54 -4.65
C SER A 61 -10.38 -0.99 -5.67
N ILE A 62 -9.82 -1.85 -6.52
CA ILE A 62 -8.72 -1.53 -7.45
C ILE A 62 -9.09 -0.39 -8.41
N PRO A 63 -10.24 -0.41 -9.12
CA PRO A 63 -10.58 0.67 -10.05
C PRO A 63 -10.64 2.04 -9.38
N ASN A 64 -11.22 2.09 -8.17
CA ASN A 64 -11.35 3.32 -7.42
C ASN A 64 -9.98 3.85 -6.94
N LEU A 65 -9.13 2.96 -6.45
CA LEU A 65 -7.79 3.31 -6.00
C LEU A 65 -6.92 3.77 -7.18
N ALA A 66 -7.00 3.08 -8.32
CA ALA A 66 -6.28 3.43 -9.54
C ALA A 66 -6.62 4.85 -10.02
N ILE A 67 -7.90 5.13 -10.25
CA ILE A 67 -8.31 6.45 -10.77
C ILE A 67 -8.01 7.57 -9.79
N ARG A 68 -8.20 7.33 -8.50
CA ARG A 68 -8.06 8.40 -7.52
C ARG A 68 -6.62 8.67 -7.11
N LEU A 69 -5.79 7.64 -7.00
CA LEU A 69 -4.40 7.81 -6.59
C LEU A 69 -3.51 8.14 -7.79
N PHE A 70 -3.80 7.59 -8.96
CA PHE A 70 -2.91 7.63 -10.11
C PHE A 70 -3.50 8.31 -11.35
N GLY A 71 -4.79 8.66 -11.34
CA GLY A 71 -5.45 9.29 -12.48
C GLY A 71 -5.71 8.34 -13.66
N CYS A 72 -5.54 7.03 -13.50
CA CYS A 72 -5.80 6.05 -14.57
C CYS A 72 -7.10 5.28 -14.37
N THR A 73 -7.75 4.95 -15.49
CA THR A 73 -8.92 4.07 -15.45
C THR A 73 -8.47 2.64 -15.68
N LEU A 74 -8.73 1.79 -14.69
CA LEU A 74 -8.58 0.34 -14.79
C LEU A 74 -9.97 -0.29 -14.84
N ALA A 75 -10.23 -1.04 -15.91
CA ALA A 75 -11.45 -1.82 -16.07
C ALA A 75 -11.13 -3.31 -16.04
N GLU A 76 -11.82 -4.06 -15.18
CA GLU A 76 -11.75 -5.51 -15.19
C GLU A 76 -12.62 -6.07 -16.34
N THR A 77 -12.07 -7.03 -17.08
CA THR A 77 -12.76 -7.76 -18.15
C THR A 77 -12.68 -9.26 -17.89
N SER A 78 -13.46 -10.05 -18.63
CA SER A 78 -13.42 -11.51 -18.52
C SER A 78 -12.06 -12.13 -18.85
N THR A 79 -11.18 -11.39 -19.52
CA THR A 79 -9.83 -11.83 -19.91
C THR A 79 -8.70 -11.18 -19.11
N GLY A 80 -9.01 -10.32 -18.12
CA GLY A 80 -8.03 -9.60 -17.32
C GLY A 80 -8.30 -8.09 -17.23
N TRP A 81 -7.28 -7.29 -16.91
CA TRP A 81 -7.39 -5.84 -16.75
C TRP A 81 -7.11 -5.06 -18.03
N VAL A 82 -7.91 -4.03 -18.30
CA VAL A 82 -7.69 -3.05 -19.38
C VAL A 82 -7.33 -1.70 -18.76
N LEU A 83 -6.23 -1.13 -19.23
CA LEU A 83 -5.75 0.20 -18.84
C LEU A 83 -6.14 1.23 -19.90
N GLN A 84 -6.81 2.30 -19.48
CA GLN A 84 -7.06 3.49 -20.30
C GLN A 84 -6.34 4.70 -19.69
N VAL A 85 -5.49 5.35 -20.49
CA VAL A 85 -4.63 6.47 -20.06
C VAL A 85 -4.93 7.71 -20.91
N GLU A 86 -5.34 8.80 -20.28
CA GLU A 86 -5.43 10.12 -20.90
C GLU A 86 -4.27 11.04 -20.46
N GLN A 87 -3.98 11.05 -19.15
CA GLN A 87 -2.77 11.54 -18.47
C GLN A 87 -2.60 10.62 -17.26
N GLY A 88 -1.43 10.01 -17.02
CA GLY A 88 -1.42 8.85 -16.13
C GLY A 88 -0.12 8.48 -15.43
N PRO A 89 -0.18 7.39 -14.65
CA PRO A 89 0.92 6.91 -13.86
C PRO A 89 2.09 6.45 -14.71
N ASP A 90 3.22 6.25 -14.05
CA ASP A 90 4.22 5.32 -14.55
C ASP A 90 3.69 3.89 -14.45
N VAL A 91 3.73 3.17 -15.57
CA VAL A 91 3.27 1.78 -15.67
C VAL A 91 4.43 0.90 -16.05
N GLU A 92 4.74 -0.04 -15.18
CA GLU A 92 5.75 -1.08 -15.40
C GLU A 92 5.04 -2.44 -15.49
N LEU A 93 5.43 -3.24 -16.48
CA LEU A 93 5.05 -4.65 -16.55
C LEU A 93 6.11 -5.46 -15.80
N GLU A 94 5.73 -5.93 -14.63
CA GLU A 94 6.53 -6.85 -13.82
C GLU A 94 6.34 -8.30 -14.29
N ASP A 95 7.17 -9.18 -13.75
CA ASP A 95 7.09 -10.61 -14.04
C ASP A 95 5.68 -11.19 -13.81
N ARG A 96 5.35 -12.19 -14.62
CA ARG A 96 4.07 -12.96 -14.54
C ARG A 96 2.81 -12.12 -14.82
N GLY A 97 2.93 -11.05 -15.60
CA GLY A 97 1.78 -10.25 -16.03
C GLY A 97 1.20 -9.40 -14.90
N THR A 98 2.05 -8.93 -14.00
CA THR A 98 1.68 -7.98 -12.95
C THR A 98 1.97 -6.58 -13.43
N PHE A 99 1.00 -5.68 -13.32
CA PHE A 99 1.18 -4.27 -13.60
C PHE A 99 1.50 -3.53 -12.32
N LYS A 100 2.55 -2.72 -12.33
CA LYS A 100 2.90 -1.78 -11.26
C LYS A 100 2.56 -0.38 -11.74
N PHE A 101 1.69 0.29 -10.98
CA PHE A 101 1.34 1.70 -11.14
C PHE A 101 2.06 2.50 -10.07
N SER A 102 2.82 3.51 -10.47
CA SER A 102 3.50 4.43 -9.55
C SER A 102 3.25 5.88 -9.96
N ARG A 103 3.82 6.85 -9.23
CA ARG A 103 3.53 8.29 -9.35
C ARG A 103 2.10 8.62 -8.88
N ALA A 104 1.84 8.37 -7.59
CA ALA A 104 0.58 8.67 -6.93
C ALA A 104 0.48 10.15 -6.53
N SER A 105 -0.73 10.72 -6.49
CA SER A 105 -1.01 12.05 -5.92
C SER A 105 -0.89 12.02 -4.40
N VAL A 106 -0.01 12.86 -3.84
CA VAL A 106 0.22 12.96 -2.38
C VAL A 106 -1.04 13.39 -1.63
N ASP A 107 -1.81 14.33 -2.20
CA ASP A 107 -3.09 14.76 -1.63
C ASP A 107 -4.12 13.62 -1.64
N ALA A 108 -4.21 12.88 -2.73
CA ALA A 108 -5.08 11.72 -2.82
C ALA A 108 -4.72 10.64 -1.78
N VAL A 109 -3.43 10.41 -1.51
CA VAL A 109 -2.98 9.50 -0.45
C VAL A 109 -3.52 9.92 0.91
N GLY A 110 -3.43 11.21 1.25
CA GLY A 110 -3.96 11.72 2.52
C GLY A 110 -5.46 11.57 2.65
N LEU A 111 -6.20 11.86 1.58
CA LEU A 111 -7.66 11.83 1.54
C LEU A 111 -8.22 10.41 1.52
N LEU A 112 -7.54 9.47 0.85
CA LEU A 112 -8.09 8.14 0.58
C LEU A 112 -7.46 7.03 1.36
N ILE A 113 -6.16 7.11 1.64
CA ILE A 113 -5.45 6.06 2.38
C ILE A 113 -5.35 6.45 3.84
N GLY A 114 -4.88 7.66 4.14
CA GLY A 114 -4.82 8.19 5.50
C GLY A 114 -3.64 9.15 5.70
N THR A 115 -3.82 10.11 6.61
CA THR A 115 -2.79 11.10 6.94
C THR A 115 -1.46 10.48 7.37
N PRO A 116 -1.41 9.42 8.20
CA PRO A 116 -0.15 8.75 8.53
C PRO A 116 0.58 8.21 7.31
N ILE A 117 -0.12 7.70 6.29
CA ILE A 117 0.52 7.22 5.06
C ILE A 117 0.99 8.39 4.19
N ARG A 118 0.22 9.48 4.10
CA ARG A 118 0.66 10.72 3.41
C ARG A 118 1.99 11.21 3.97
N GLN A 119 2.17 11.19 5.29
CA GLN A 119 3.41 11.62 5.94
C GLN A 119 4.63 10.75 5.60
N LEU A 120 4.44 9.51 5.15
CA LEU A 120 5.53 8.64 4.69
C LEU A 120 6.02 9.00 3.29
N VAL A 121 5.13 9.54 2.45
CA VAL A 121 5.39 9.67 1.00
C VAL A 121 5.50 11.12 0.52
N ASP A 122 5.15 12.08 1.38
CA ASP A 122 5.20 13.53 1.11
C ASP A 122 6.61 14.08 1.36
N HIS A 123 7.36 14.24 0.27
CA HIS A 123 8.68 14.89 0.27
C HIS A 123 8.63 16.31 -0.33
N GLY A 124 7.48 16.98 -0.27
CA GLY A 124 7.28 18.33 -0.80
C GLY A 124 6.94 18.41 -2.29
N ASN A 125 6.61 17.27 -2.91
CA ASN A 125 6.16 17.19 -4.30
C ASN A 125 4.65 16.85 -4.34
N GLU A 126 3.96 17.28 -5.41
CA GLU A 126 2.54 16.94 -5.62
C GLU A 126 2.33 15.43 -5.86
N MET A 127 3.33 14.77 -6.45
CA MET A 127 3.31 13.36 -6.81
C MET A 127 4.46 12.60 -6.15
N THR A 128 4.26 11.30 -5.88
CA THR A 128 5.24 10.43 -5.21
C THR A 128 5.33 9.06 -5.87
N THR A 129 6.54 8.52 -5.96
CA THR A 129 6.81 7.14 -6.43
C THR A 129 6.97 6.15 -5.27
N LEU A 130 6.96 6.65 -4.02
CA LEU A 130 7.09 5.82 -2.81
C LEU A 130 5.83 5.01 -2.53
N LEU A 131 4.72 5.29 -3.21
CA LEU A 131 3.52 4.47 -3.18
C LEU A 131 3.27 3.86 -4.55
N SER A 132 3.12 2.54 -4.59
CA SER A 132 2.79 1.80 -5.81
C SER A 132 1.57 0.90 -5.62
N LEU A 133 0.78 0.75 -6.67
CA LEU A 133 -0.31 -0.23 -6.75
C LEU A 133 0.08 -1.33 -7.73
N TYR A 134 0.00 -2.58 -7.30
CA TYR A 134 0.24 -3.77 -8.11
C TYR A 134 -1.07 -4.49 -8.38
N VAL A 135 -1.27 -4.86 -9.64
CA VAL A 135 -2.45 -5.57 -10.11
C VAL A 135 -2.03 -6.72 -11.01
N THR A 136 -2.39 -7.96 -10.65
CA THR A 136 -2.12 -9.12 -11.50
C THR A 136 -3.13 -9.19 -12.63
N GLY A 137 -2.69 -9.54 -13.85
CA GLY A 137 -3.58 -9.68 -15.02
C GLY A 137 -4.68 -10.75 -14.88
N ALA A 138 -4.63 -11.59 -13.83
CA ALA A 138 -5.65 -12.59 -13.55
C ALA A 138 -6.96 -11.92 -13.06
N PRO A 139 -8.13 -12.36 -13.58
CA PRO A 139 -9.43 -11.88 -13.09
C PRO A 139 -9.62 -12.12 -11.60
N LYS A 140 -10.33 -11.20 -10.93
CA LYS A 140 -10.66 -11.22 -9.50
C LYS A 140 -9.45 -11.32 -8.58
N SER A 141 -8.27 -10.95 -9.07
CA SER A 141 -7.07 -10.88 -8.25
C SER A 141 -7.12 -9.67 -7.33
N ASN A 142 -6.61 -9.87 -6.11
CA ASN A 142 -6.45 -8.78 -5.15
C ASN A 142 -5.40 -7.79 -5.65
N GLY A 143 -5.55 -6.53 -5.24
CA GLY A 143 -4.54 -5.51 -5.46
C GLY A 143 -3.55 -5.49 -4.30
N VAL A 144 -2.33 -5.02 -4.56
CA VAL A 144 -1.34 -4.77 -3.51
C VAL A 144 -0.91 -3.32 -3.57
N ILE A 145 -1.06 -2.59 -2.47
CA ILE A 145 -0.41 -1.29 -2.29
C ILE A 145 0.86 -1.52 -1.48
N ASP A 146 2.00 -1.14 -2.06
CA ASP A 146 3.26 -1.06 -1.30
C ASP A 146 3.60 0.43 -1.08
N VAL A 147 3.96 0.75 0.15
CA VAL A 147 4.50 2.06 0.56
C VAL A 147 5.93 1.87 1.02
N GLU A 148 6.88 2.37 0.24
CA GLU A 148 8.30 2.41 0.58
C GLU A 148 8.57 3.55 1.56
N ALA A 149 9.24 3.25 2.66
CA ALA A 149 9.59 4.23 3.67
C ALA A 149 10.77 3.76 4.52
N HIS A 150 11.42 4.71 5.19
CA HIS A 150 12.46 4.39 6.16
C HIS A 150 11.92 3.53 7.31
N ALA A 151 12.76 2.63 7.81
CA ALA A 151 12.40 1.72 8.90
C ALA A 151 11.89 2.44 10.17
N ASP A 152 12.48 3.57 10.56
CA ASP A 152 12.07 4.36 11.74
C ASP A 152 10.64 4.93 11.59
N LYS A 153 10.28 5.34 10.37
CA LYS A 153 8.93 5.82 10.06
C LYS A 153 7.92 4.68 10.12
N LEU A 154 8.29 3.50 9.61
CA LEU A 154 7.46 2.30 9.67
C LEU A 154 7.32 1.75 11.09
N GLU A 155 8.33 1.90 11.97
CA GLU A 155 8.19 1.57 13.39
C GLU A 155 7.09 2.39 14.07
N THR A 156 6.93 3.67 13.71
CA THR A 156 5.85 4.52 14.22
C THR A 156 4.46 4.02 13.77
N ILE A 157 4.36 3.49 12.56
CA ILE A 157 3.15 2.82 12.05
C ILE A 157 2.92 1.49 12.78
N ALA A 158 3.99 0.72 12.97
CA ALA A 158 3.96 -0.59 13.61
C ALA A 158 3.36 -0.52 15.02
N LEU A 159 3.79 0.44 15.83
CA LEU A 159 3.30 0.63 17.20
C LEU A 159 1.78 0.86 17.29
N LYS A 160 1.16 1.36 16.22
CA LYS A 160 -0.29 1.60 16.16
C LYS A 160 -1.06 0.39 15.64
N LEU A 161 -0.48 -0.39 14.72
CA LEU A 161 -1.12 -1.56 14.11
C LEU A 161 -0.96 -2.83 14.95
N TRP A 162 0.21 -2.99 15.57
CA TRP A 162 0.57 -4.09 16.48
C TRP A 162 1.01 -3.50 17.82
N PRO A 163 0.06 -2.94 18.61
CA PRO A 163 0.40 -2.49 19.95
C PRO A 163 0.97 -3.68 20.73
N LEU A 164 2.06 -3.46 21.45
CA LEU A 164 2.60 -4.44 22.39
C LEU A 164 1.47 -4.76 23.37
N SER A 165 1.07 -6.03 23.43
CA SER A 165 0.01 -6.50 24.33
C SER A 165 0.24 -5.91 25.72
N GLN A 166 -0.75 -5.16 26.23
CA GLN A 166 -0.81 -4.82 27.64
C GLN A 166 -1.17 -6.05 28.47
#